data_AF-A0A914TJ45-F1
#
_entry.id   AF-A0A914TJ45-F1
#
_cell.length_a   1.000
_cell.length_b   1.000
_cell.length_c   1.000
_cell.angle_alpha   90.00
_cell.angle_beta   90.00
_cell.angle_gamma   90.00
#
_symmetry.space_group_name_H-M   'P 1'
#
loop_
_entity.id
_entity.type
_entity.pdbx_description
1 polymer ?
#
loop_
_entity_poly.entity_id
_entity_poly.type
_entity_poly.pdbx_seq_one_letter_code
_entity_poly.pdbx_strand_id
1 'polypeptide(L)'
;MGTVVDLLKRWDRPQRGCQLPLWVEIWLGISAMLCTLDVIYTMLRPLTNRGGALECVYELWNWYADVDLRYATPNDLVTMATGRCMIIEIVMNLVSMFMNRSGSKHTLITAFTTNAFVFWKTVIYMALYISPAPGNPSFINPTATTFDIIVYFWIPDAVWLFMPFVVLIRLWGELLVYPSGTLPEQPAPTGRSAYYYTKTSNIDDDMSNSGINLAAA
;
A
#
# COMPACT_ATOMS: atom_id res chain seq x y z
N MET A 1 -17.82 26.99 11.47
CA MET A 1 -16.71 26.07 11.84
C MET A 1 -17.16 24.60 11.91
N GLY A 2 -18.42 24.27 12.25
CA GLY A 2 -18.91 22.87 12.28
C GLY A 2 -18.92 22.13 10.93
N THR A 3 -19.24 22.82 9.83
CA THR A 3 -19.42 22.19 8.51
C THR A 3 -18.18 21.49 7.95
N VAL A 4 -16.99 22.07 8.15
CA VAL A 4 -15.73 21.50 7.64
C VAL A 4 -15.32 20.28 8.46
N VAL A 5 -15.47 20.33 9.78
CA VAL A 5 -15.14 19.21 10.68
C VAL A 5 -16.07 18.03 10.43
N ASP A 6 -17.35 18.27 10.19
CA ASP A 6 -18.33 17.22 9.89
C ASP A 6 -18.08 16.57 8.52
N LEU A 7 -17.64 17.36 7.54
CA LEU A 7 -17.17 16.82 6.27
C LEU A 7 -15.95 15.92 6.50
N LEU A 8 -14.89 16.39 7.17
CA LEU A 8 -13.70 15.57 7.42
C LEU A 8 -14.02 14.24 8.13
N LYS A 9 -14.90 14.27 9.16
CA LYS A 9 -15.37 13.05 9.84
C LYS A 9 -16.15 12.11 8.91
N ARG A 10 -16.87 12.63 7.92
CA ARG A 10 -17.58 11.81 6.93
C ARG A 10 -16.61 11.10 5.99
N TRP A 11 -15.53 11.77 5.59
CA TRP A 11 -14.50 11.19 4.74
C TRP A 11 -13.70 10.10 5.46
N ASP A 12 -13.52 10.24 6.77
CA ASP A 12 -12.72 9.32 7.57
C ASP A 12 -13.45 8.05 8.04
N ARG A 13 -14.78 8.01 7.91
CA ARG A 13 -15.57 6.83 8.27
C ARG A 13 -15.70 5.86 7.10
N PRO A 14 -15.57 4.54 7.34
CA PRO A 14 -15.95 3.55 6.34
C PRO A 14 -17.42 3.70 5.95
N GLN A 15 -17.71 3.50 4.66
CA GLN A 15 -19.10 3.44 4.18
C GLN A 15 -19.78 2.15 4.65
N ARG A 16 -21.13 2.11 4.66
CA ARG A 16 -21.86 0.88 5.07
C ARG A 16 -21.42 -0.30 4.22
N GLY A 17 -20.90 -1.35 4.85
CA GLY A 17 -20.41 -2.57 4.20
C GLY A 17 -18.96 -2.50 3.70
N CYS A 18 -18.32 -1.33 3.74
CA CYS A 18 -16.91 -1.15 3.41
C CYS A 18 -16.07 -1.09 4.71
N GLN A 19 -14.82 -1.52 4.65
CA GLN A 19 -13.88 -1.46 5.77
C GLN A 19 -12.96 -0.23 5.70
N LEU A 20 -12.68 0.27 4.51
CA LEU A 20 -11.79 1.41 4.32
C LEU A 20 -12.56 2.75 4.32
N PRO A 21 -11.95 3.82 4.86
CA PRO A 21 -12.40 5.18 4.61
C PRO A 21 -12.39 5.50 3.11
N LEU A 22 -13.35 6.33 2.65
CA LEU A 22 -13.51 6.65 1.23
C LEU A 22 -12.23 7.25 0.61
N TRP A 23 -11.54 8.11 1.35
CA TRP A 23 -10.31 8.74 0.86
C TRP A 23 -9.18 7.72 0.63
N VAL A 24 -9.12 6.66 1.44
CA VAL A 24 -8.15 5.57 1.27
C VAL A 24 -8.48 4.77 0.02
N GLU A 25 -9.75 4.43 -0.22
CA GLU A 25 -10.15 3.74 -1.45
C GLU A 25 -9.84 4.59 -2.70
N ILE A 26 -10.10 5.90 -2.65
CA ILE A 26 -9.75 6.82 -3.74
C ILE A 26 -8.24 6.84 -3.97
N TRP A 27 -7.45 6.92 -2.90
CA TRP A 27 -5.99 6.87 -2.99
C TRP A 27 -5.49 5.58 -3.62
N LEU A 28 -6.01 4.41 -3.22
CA LEU A 28 -5.66 3.12 -3.84
C LEU A 28 -5.95 3.12 -5.35
N GLY A 29 -7.09 3.69 -5.75
CA GLY A 29 -7.46 3.81 -7.16
C GLY A 29 -6.53 4.74 -7.95
N ILE A 30 -6.24 5.92 -7.42
CA ILE A 30 -5.30 6.88 -8.03
C ILE A 30 -3.90 6.27 -8.13
N SER A 31 -3.43 5.63 -7.06
CA SER A 31 -2.12 4.97 -7.00
C SER A 31 -2.03 3.84 -8.03
N ALA A 32 -3.04 2.97 -8.14
CA ALA A 32 -3.07 1.91 -9.15
C ALA A 32 -3.00 2.49 -10.58
N MET A 33 -3.74 3.57 -10.86
CA MET A 33 -3.73 4.23 -12.17
C MET A 33 -2.35 4.84 -12.49
N LEU A 34 -1.79 5.64 -11.59
CA LEU A 34 -0.50 6.30 -11.80
C LEU A 34 0.64 5.30 -11.90
N CYS A 35 0.69 4.29 -11.03
CA CYS A 35 1.68 3.21 -11.14
C CYS A 35 1.52 2.45 -12.46
N THR A 36 0.31 2.24 -12.97
CA THR A 36 0.12 1.58 -14.28
C THR A 36 0.74 2.40 -15.40
N LEU A 37 0.50 3.71 -15.42
CA LEU A 37 1.13 4.61 -16.38
C LEU A 37 2.65 4.61 -16.23
N ASP A 38 3.16 4.58 -15.00
CA ASP A 38 4.59 4.54 -14.74
C ASP A 38 5.25 3.23 -15.18
N VAL A 39 4.59 2.09 -14.95
CA VAL A 39 5.05 0.79 -15.47
C VAL A 39 5.09 0.79 -16.99
N ILE A 40 4.07 1.32 -17.66
CA ILE A 40 4.06 1.40 -19.12
C ILE A 40 5.18 2.33 -19.61
N TYR A 41 5.32 3.51 -19.00
CA TYR A 41 6.40 4.45 -19.31
C TYR A 41 7.76 3.77 -19.20
N THR A 42 8.02 3.10 -18.07
CA THR A 42 9.33 2.55 -17.75
C THR A 42 9.66 1.28 -18.50
N MET A 43 8.70 0.37 -18.70
CA MET A 43 8.92 -0.93 -19.37
C MET A 43 8.92 -0.85 -20.89
N LEU A 44 8.29 0.17 -21.50
CA LEU A 44 8.25 0.32 -22.96
C LEU A 44 9.34 1.25 -23.52
N ARG A 45 10.28 1.70 -22.70
CA ARG A 45 11.45 2.45 -23.20
C ARG A 45 12.24 1.63 -24.23
N PRO A 46 12.73 2.24 -25.32
CA PRO A 46 12.76 3.69 -25.58
C PRO A 46 11.51 4.26 -26.26
N LEU A 47 10.45 3.48 -26.49
CA LEU A 47 9.26 3.94 -27.23
C LEU A 47 8.56 5.12 -26.54
N THR A 48 8.64 5.21 -25.22
CA THR A 48 8.01 6.24 -24.38
C THR A 48 8.91 7.44 -24.10
N ASN A 49 10.22 7.31 -24.27
CA ASN A 49 11.17 8.41 -24.07
C ASN A 49 11.14 9.42 -25.24
N ARG A 50 11.86 10.53 -25.07
CA ARG A 50 12.15 11.53 -26.12
C ARG A 50 12.62 10.86 -27.41
N GLY A 51 11.98 11.18 -28.53
CA GLY A 51 12.22 10.59 -29.85
C GLY A 51 11.53 9.24 -30.10
N GLY A 52 10.79 8.72 -29.13
CA GLY A 52 10.03 7.47 -29.23
C GLY A 52 8.62 7.65 -29.80
N ALA A 53 8.02 6.56 -30.29
CA ALA A 53 6.69 6.58 -30.91
C ALA A 53 5.54 7.00 -29.97
N LEU A 54 5.74 6.85 -28.66
CA LEU A 54 4.77 7.17 -27.60
C LEU A 54 5.15 8.43 -26.80
N GLU A 55 6.16 9.19 -27.23
CA GLU A 55 6.64 10.39 -26.53
C GLU A 55 5.50 11.35 -26.20
N CYS A 56 4.67 11.69 -27.20
CA CYS A 56 3.56 12.65 -27.06
C CYS A 56 2.51 12.21 -26.01
N VAL A 57 2.29 10.90 -25.88
CA VAL A 57 1.35 10.35 -24.87
C VAL A 57 1.94 10.48 -23.46
N TYR A 58 3.26 10.42 -23.34
CA TYR A 58 4.00 10.43 -22.09
C TYR A 58 4.78 11.73 -21.87
N GLU A 59 4.36 12.84 -22.48
CA GLU A 59 5.08 14.12 -22.40
C GLU A 59 5.31 14.57 -20.95
N LEU A 60 4.31 14.38 -20.08
CA LEU A 60 4.42 14.69 -18.65
C LEU A 60 5.52 13.84 -17.95
N TRP A 61 5.65 12.57 -18.31
CA TRP A 61 6.73 11.71 -17.79
C TRP A 61 8.08 12.09 -18.41
N ASN A 62 8.10 12.58 -19.64
CA ASN A 62 9.32 13.06 -20.26
C ASN A 62 9.82 14.34 -19.60
N TRP A 63 8.95 15.26 -19.13
CA TRP A 63 9.38 16.38 -18.28
C TRP A 63 10.03 15.92 -16.97
N TYR A 64 9.50 14.84 -16.36
CA TYR A 64 10.14 14.22 -15.21
C TYR A 64 11.51 13.61 -15.57
N ALA A 65 11.58 12.87 -16.68
CA ALA A 65 12.81 12.24 -17.17
C ALA A 65 13.89 13.25 -17.60
N ASP A 66 13.49 14.45 -18.04
CA ASP A 66 14.41 15.55 -18.35
C ASP A 66 15.13 16.04 -17.09
N VAL A 67 14.59 15.79 -15.89
CA VAL A 67 15.20 16.08 -14.59
C VAL A 67 15.88 14.85 -13.98
N ASP A 68 15.19 13.70 -13.93
CA ASP A 68 15.75 12.43 -13.45
C ASP A 68 16.24 11.54 -14.61
N LEU A 69 17.55 11.48 -14.76
CA LEU A 69 18.22 10.73 -15.82
C LEU A 69 17.97 9.21 -15.72
N ARG A 70 17.57 8.68 -14.55
CA ARG A 70 17.17 7.28 -14.44
C ARG A 70 15.91 6.95 -15.23
N TYR A 71 15.01 7.93 -15.39
CA TYR A 71 13.80 7.77 -16.20
C TYR A 71 14.07 7.99 -17.68
N ALA A 72 15.06 8.81 -18.03
CA ALA A 72 15.48 9.05 -19.41
C ALA A 72 16.30 7.88 -20.00
N THR A 73 17.00 7.12 -19.17
CA THR A 73 17.89 6.03 -19.62
C THR A 73 17.10 4.73 -19.85
N PRO A 74 17.02 4.20 -21.08
CA PRO A 74 16.15 3.05 -21.38
C PRO A 74 16.47 1.78 -20.58
N ASN A 75 17.76 1.57 -20.27
CA ASN A 75 18.26 0.37 -19.60
C ASN A 75 18.67 0.62 -18.14
N ASP A 76 18.14 1.66 -17.47
CA ASP A 76 18.44 1.87 -16.05
C ASP A 76 17.88 0.71 -15.21
N LEU A 77 18.77 0.02 -14.51
CA LEU A 77 18.45 -1.16 -13.71
C LEU A 77 17.46 -0.84 -12.59
N VAL A 78 17.61 0.30 -11.91
CA VAL A 78 16.81 0.66 -10.75
C VAL A 78 15.39 0.97 -11.20
N THR A 79 15.22 1.82 -12.21
CA THR A 79 13.89 2.17 -12.74
C THR A 79 13.16 0.96 -13.30
N MET A 80 13.89 0.05 -13.95
CA MET A 80 13.29 -1.20 -14.44
C MET A 80 12.91 -2.15 -13.30
N ALA A 81 13.69 -2.23 -12.23
CA ALA A 81 13.38 -3.03 -11.06
C ALA A 81 12.18 -2.47 -10.29
N THR A 82 12.15 -1.16 -10.03
CA THR A 82 11.03 -0.49 -9.33
C THR A 82 9.74 -0.60 -10.14
N GLY A 83 9.79 -0.48 -11.46
CA GLY A 83 8.63 -0.72 -12.34
C GLY A 83 8.06 -2.14 -12.20
N ARG A 84 8.91 -3.17 -12.10
CA ARG A 84 8.43 -4.54 -11.86
C ARG A 84 7.79 -4.70 -10.47
N CYS A 85 8.34 -4.05 -9.45
CA CYS A 85 7.72 -4.02 -8.12
C CYS A 85 6.36 -3.31 -8.13
N MET A 86 6.20 -2.24 -8.94
CA MET A 86 4.93 -1.52 -9.08
C MET A 86 3.81 -2.38 -9.64
N ILE A 87 4.10 -3.42 -10.44
CA ILE A 87 3.08 -4.38 -10.89
C ILE A 87 2.40 -5.05 -9.68
N ILE A 88 3.17 -5.42 -8.67
CA ILE A 88 2.65 -6.04 -7.45
C ILE A 88 1.77 -5.03 -6.68
N GLU A 89 2.22 -3.78 -6.56
CA GLU A 89 1.47 -2.70 -5.91
C GLU A 89 0.11 -2.45 -6.60
N ILE A 90 0.10 -2.39 -7.94
CA ILE A 90 -1.12 -2.22 -8.73
C ILE A 90 -2.10 -3.36 -8.44
N VAL A 91 -1.64 -4.61 -8.51
CA VAL A 91 -2.47 -5.79 -8.22
C VAL A 91 -3.02 -5.73 -6.80
N MET A 92 -2.19 -5.41 -5.81
CA MET A 92 -2.62 -5.34 -4.41
C MET A 92 -3.61 -4.21 -4.15
N ASN A 93 -3.41 -3.03 -4.77
CA ASN A 93 -4.36 -1.92 -4.69
C ASN A 93 -5.74 -2.33 -5.24
N LEU A 94 -5.77 -2.93 -6.42
CA LEU A 94 -7.02 -3.39 -7.05
C LEU A 94 -7.71 -4.49 -6.22
N VAL A 95 -6.94 -5.47 -5.74
CA VAL A 95 -7.45 -6.54 -4.87
C VAL A 95 -7.99 -5.97 -3.55
N SER A 96 -7.31 -5.00 -2.95
CA SER A 96 -7.78 -4.31 -1.75
C SER A 96 -9.09 -3.57 -1.98
N MET A 97 -9.23 -2.85 -3.10
CA MET A 97 -10.48 -2.17 -3.46
C MET A 97 -11.61 -3.17 -3.71
N PHE A 98 -11.34 -4.27 -4.41
CA PHE A 98 -12.32 -5.34 -4.63
C PHE A 98 -12.78 -5.94 -3.29
N MET A 99 -11.85 -6.30 -2.42
CA MET A 99 -12.13 -6.82 -1.08
C MET A 99 -12.92 -5.84 -0.21
N ASN A 100 -12.64 -4.53 -0.32
CA ASN A 100 -13.39 -3.50 0.39
C ASN A 100 -14.87 -3.53 0.01
N ARG A 101 -15.17 -3.67 -1.28
CA ARG A 101 -16.55 -3.74 -1.79
C ARG A 101 -17.26 -5.04 -1.42
N SER A 102 -16.51 -6.12 -1.23
CA SER A 102 -17.04 -7.41 -0.76
C SER A 102 -17.11 -7.52 0.76
N GLY A 103 -16.67 -6.52 1.52
CA GLY A 103 -16.65 -6.55 2.99
C GLY A 103 -15.66 -7.57 3.58
N SER A 104 -14.60 -7.95 2.85
CA SER A 104 -13.64 -8.98 3.29
C SER A 104 -12.82 -8.52 4.50
N LYS A 105 -12.63 -9.41 5.49
CA LYS A 105 -11.79 -9.17 6.67
C LYS A 105 -10.31 -8.91 6.35
N HIS A 106 -9.85 -9.28 5.16
CA HIS A 106 -8.48 -9.07 4.72
C HIS A 106 -8.24 -7.70 4.06
N THR A 107 -9.29 -6.88 3.93
CA THR A 107 -9.20 -5.56 3.27
C THR A 107 -8.18 -4.68 3.98
N LEU A 108 -8.31 -4.49 5.29
CA LEU A 108 -7.45 -3.59 6.07
C LEU A 108 -5.97 -3.99 5.99
N ILE A 109 -5.66 -5.27 6.22
CA ILE A 109 -4.28 -5.74 6.18
C ILE A 109 -3.67 -5.63 4.78
N THR A 110 -4.47 -5.87 3.73
CA THR A 110 -3.98 -5.76 2.34
C THR A 110 -3.73 -4.30 1.97
N ALA A 111 -4.67 -3.40 2.30
CA ALA A 111 -4.52 -1.95 2.11
C ALA A 111 -3.31 -1.38 2.85
N PHE A 112 -3.10 -1.84 4.09
CA PHE A 112 -1.93 -1.46 4.88
C PHE A 112 -0.64 -1.96 4.21
N THR A 113 -0.59 -3.24 3.84
CA THR A 113 0.61 -3.86 3.26
C THR A 113 1.01 -3.22 1.92
N THR A 114 0.06 -2.97 1.02
CA THR A 114 0.37 -2.31 -0.27
C THR A 114 0.92 -0.89 -0.06
N ASN A 115 0.35 -0.12 0.88
CA ASN A 115 0.89 1.22 1.20
C ASN A 115 2.27 1.14 1.87
N ALA A 116 2.56 0.10 2.65
CA ALA A 116 3.89 -0.12 3.20
C ALA A 116 4.93 -0.37 2.09
N PHE A 117 4.57 -1.14 1.05
CA PHE A 117 5.44 -1.37 -0.10
C PHE A 117 5.69 -0.08 -0.89
N VAL A 118 4.63 0.68 -1.21
CA VAL A 118 4.77 1.97 -1.89
C VAL A 118 5.67 2.91 -1.10
N PHE A 119 5.43 3.05 0.20
CA PHE A 119 6.23 3.91 1.09
C PHE A 119 7.70 3.52 1.08
N TRP A 120 8.01 2.25 1.36
CA TRP A 120 9.41 1.81 1.46
C TRP A 120 10.14 1.82 0.12
N LYS A 121 9.45 1.54 -0.99
CA LYS A 121 10.01 1.72 -2.33
C LYS A 121 10.44 3.17 -2.53
N THR A 122 9.58 4.13 -2.21
CA THR A 122 9.90 5.56 -2.35
C THR A 122 11.02 6.00 -1.40
N VAL A 123 11.05 5.49 -0.16
CA VAL A 123 12.18 5.74 0.77
C VAL A 123 13.50 5.27 0.18
N ILE A 124 13.55 4.04 -0.34
CA ILE A 124 14.76 3.48 -0.96
C ILE A 124 15.15 4.31 -2.18
N TYR A 125 14.19 4.66 -3.04
CA TYR A 125 14.43 5.50 -4.21
C TYR A 125 15.04 6.85 -3.80
N MET A 126 14.46 7.56 -2.84
CA MET A 126 14.97 8.84 -2.34
C MET A 126 16.35 8.73 -1.71
N ALA A 127 16.63 7.62 -1.00
CA ALA A 127 17.95 7.37 -0.42
C ALA A 127 19.06 7.25 -1.48
N LEU A 128 18.73 6.93 -2.74
CA LEU A 128 19.72 6.94 -3.84
C LEU A 128 20.17 8.36 -4.24
N TYR A 129 19.38 9.39 -3.91
CA TYR A 129 19.66 10.79 -4.25
C TYR A 129 20.19 11.58 -3.05
N ILE A 130 19.82 11.17 -1.83
CA ILE A 130 20.28 11.82 -0.59
C ILE A 130 21.62 11.19 -0.17
N SER A 131 22.70 11.95 -0.33
CA SER A 131 24.07 11.53 0.03
C SER A 131 24.52 10.23 -0.66
N PRO A 132 24.58 10.20 -2.00
CA PRO A 132 25.07 9.02 -2.72
C PRO A 132 26.52 8.72 -2.30
N ALA A 133 26.87 7.42 -2.26
CA ALA A 133 28.21 7.02 -1.87
C ALA A 133 29.26 7.61 -2.83
N PRO A 134 30.47 7.99 -2.34
CA PRO A 134 31.50 8.59 -3.17
C PRO A 134 31.80 7.78 -4.43
N GLY A 135 31.92 8.46 -5.57
CA GLY A 135 32.17 7.84 -6.88
C GLY A 135 30.91 7.44 -7.66
N ASN A 136 29.71 7.59 -7.09
CA ASN A 136 28.47 7.43 -7.85
C ASN A 136 28.10 8.73 -8.57
N PRO A 137 27.66 8.67 -9.84
CA PRO A 137 27.19 9.86 -10.56
C PRO A 137 25.88 10.38 -9.95
N SER A 138 25.67 11.70 -10.07
CA SER A 138 24.34 12.28 -9.86
C SER A 138 23.40 11.80 -10.96
N PHE A 139 22.20 11.39 -10.59
CA PHE A 139 21.14 11.07 -11.54
C PHE A 139 20.21 12.25 -11.81
N ILE A 140 20.39 13.37 -11.10
CA ILE A 140 19.75 14.63 -11.47
C ILE A 140 20.51 15.23 -12.64
N ASN A 141 19.78 15.64 -13.67
CA ASN A 141 20.32 16.28 -14.86
C ASN A 141 21.09 17.56 -14.45
N PRO A 142 22.39 17.68 -14.80
CA PRO A 142 23.19 18.84 -14.44
C PRO A 142 22.71 20.14 -15.09
N THR A 143 21.90 20.08 -16.15
CA THR A 143 21.34 21.27 -16.80
C THR A 143 19.94 21.63 -16.30
N ALA A 144 19.32 20.82 -15.44
CA ALA A 144 18.01 21.12 -14.90
C ALA A 144 18.06 22.33 -13.95
N THR A 145 17.07 23.21 -14.03
CA THR A 145 17.01 24.35 -13.12
C THR A 145 16.58 23.89 -11.72
N THR A 146 16.92 24.65 -10.68
CA THR A 146 16.44 24.38 -9.32
C THR A 146 14.91 24.31 -9.25
N PHE A 147 14.22 25.11 -10.07
CA PHE A 147 12.77 25.08 -10.16
C PHE A 147 12.28 23.74 -10.70
N ASP A 148 12.86 23.26 -11.80
CA ASP A 148 12.51 21.96 -12.40
C ASP A 148 12.75 20.81 -11.41
N ILE A 149 13.88 20.85 -10.69
CA ILE A 149 14.20 19.86 -9.66
C ILE A 149 13.16 19.87 -8.53
N ILE A 150 12.71 21.04 -8.07
CA ILE A 150 11.69 21.09 -7.01
C ILE A 150 10.34 20.59 -7.52
N VAL A 151 9.91 21.07 -8.68
CA VAL A 151 8.56 20.84 -9.20
C VAL A 151 8.38 19.43 -9.73
N TYR A 152 9.33 18.93 -10.51
CA TYR A 152 9.21 17.63 -11.15
C TYR A 152 9.76 16.51 -10.28
N PHE A 153 10.85 16.72 -9.54
CA PHE A 153 11.43 15.66 -8.72
C PHE A 153 10.88 15.68 -7.28
N TRP A 154 11.16 16.74 -6.50
CA TRP A 154 10.85 16.72 -5.06
C TRP A 154 9.36 16.66 -4.71
N ILE A 155 8.50 17.44 -5.38
CA ILE A 155 7.07 17.51 -5.02
C ILE A 155 6.37 16.16 -5.29
N PRO A 156 6.46 15.55 -6.48
CA PRO A 156 5.81 14.26 -6.74
C PRO A 156 6.30 13.16 -5.81
N ASP A 157 7.62 13.07 -5.59
CA ASP A 157 8.18 12.06 -4.69
C ASP A 157 7.80 12.30 -3.22
N ALA A 158 7.67 13.56 -2.79
CA ALA A 158 7.14 13.88 -1.46
C ALA A 158 5.68 13.45 -1.29
N VAL A 159 4.83 13.59 -2.32
CA VAL A 159 3.44 13.09 -2.29
C VAL A 159 3.44 11.56 -2.17
N TRP A 160 4.29 10.88 -2.94
CA TRP A 160 4.44 9.42 -2.89
C TRP A 160 5.02 8.90 -1.58
N LEU A 161 5.74 9.72 -0.84
CA LEU A 161 6.19 9.39 0.52
C LEU A 161 5.09 9.68 1.55
N PHE A 162 4.46 10.84 1.46
CA PHE A 162 3.52 11.34 2.47
C PHE A 162 2.19 10.58 2.46
N MET A 163 1.59 10.39 1.28
CA MET A 163 0.26 9.79 1.17
C MET A 163 0.18 8.35 1.72
N PRO A 164 1.06 7.40 1.32
CA PRO A 164 1.02 6.06 1.90
C PRO A 164 1.35 6.08 3.39
N PHE A 165 2.22 6.97 3.86
CA PHE A 165 2.52 7.10 5.29
C PHE A 165 1.29 7.50 6.11
N VAL A 166 0.50 8.46 5.62
CA VAL A 166 -0.77 8.86 6.26
C VAL A 166 -1.76 7.69 6.26
N VAL A 167 -1.85 6.91 5.18
CA VAL A 167 -2.68 5.69 5.15
C VAL A 167 -2.21 4.68 6.20
N LEU A 168 -0.89 4.44 6.32
CA LEU A 168 -0.34 3.52 7.31
C LEU A 168 -0.71 3.94 8.74
N ILE A 169 -0.51 5.21 9.09
CA ILE A 169 -0.90 5.74 10.41
C ILE A 169 -2.40 5.55 10.64
N ARG A 170 -3.21 5.90 9.64
CA ARG A 170 -4.67 5.81 9.75
C ARG A 170 -5.15 4.38 9.99
N LEU A 171 -4.62 3.42 9.23
CA LEU A 171 -5.05 2.03 9.30
C LEU A 171 -4.42 1.28 10.48
N TRP A 172 -3.27 1.71 10.98
CA TRP A 172 -2.56 1.06 12.10
C TRP A 172 -3.46 0.83 13.32
N GLY A 173 -4.23 1.84 13.72
CA GLY A 173 -5.15 1.73 14.86
C GLY A 173 -6.30 0.74 14.63
N GLU A 174 -6.71 0.54 13.38
CA GLU A 174 -7.81 -0.37 13.01
C GLU A 174 -7.35 -1.83 12.92
N LEU A 175 -6.05 -2.09 12.68
CA LEU A 175 -5.51 -3.45 12.62
C LEU A 175 -5.63 -4.19 13.97
N LEU A 176 -5.60 -3.46 15.09
CA LEU A 176 -5.69 -4.02 16.43
C LEU A 176 -7.13 -4.23 16.91
N VAL A 177 -8.11 -3.63 16.23
CA VAL A 177 -9.52 -3.81 16.56
C VAL A 177 -9.99 -5.12 15.96
N TYR A 178 -9.77 -6.20 16.71
CA TYR A 178 -10.46 -7.46 16.45
C TYR A 178 -11.97 -7.21 16.56
N PRO A 179 -12.82 -7.70 15.63
CA PRO A 179 -14.26 -7.64 15.79
C PRO A 179 -14.65 -8.37 17.07
N SER A 180 -14.83 -7.59 18.14
CA SER A 180 -15.23 -8.09 19.44
C SER A 180 -16.75 -8.15 19.42
N GLY A 181 -17.28 -9.30 18.97
CA GLY A 181 -18.72 -9.57 18.89
C GLY A 181 -19.35 -9.03 17.61
N THR A 182 -19.89 -9.84 16.71
CA THR A 182 -20.69 -11.04 16.93
C THR A 182 -19.97 -12.28 16.42
N LEU A 183 -19.65 -13.22 17.32
CA LEU A 183 -19.84 -14.61 16.91
C LEU A 183 -21.31 -14.69 16.48
N PRO A 184 -21.65 -15.19 15.27
CA PRO A 184 -23.03 -15.57 15.03
C PRO A 184 -23.41 -16.44 16.23
N GLU A 185 -24.54 -16.13 16.89
CA GLU A 185 -25.14 -17.03 17.87
C GLU A 185 -25.07 -18.42 17.24
N GLN A 186 -24.16 -19.27 17.73
CA GLN A 186 -23.99 -20.58 17.14
C GLN A 186 -25.35 -21.24 17.30
N PRO A 187 -26.04 -21.62 16.21
CA PRO A 187 -27.27 -22.36 16.35
C PRO A 187 -26.93 -23.56 17.23
N ALA A 188 -27.73 -23.77 18.29
CA ALA A 188 -27.53 -24.85 19.24
C ALA A 188 -27.15 -26.13 18.45
N PRO A 189 -26.05 -26.81 18.81
CA PRO A 189 -25.50 -27.87 17.98
C PRO A 189 -26.55 -28.97 17.81
N THR A 190 -27.15 -29.05 16.63
CA THR A 190 -28.09 -30.10 16.27
C THR A 190 -27.32 -31.17 15.50
N GLY A 191 -27.35 -32.40 16.01
CA GLY A 191 -26.67 -33.55 15.41
C GLY A 191 -25.19 -33.71 15.78
N ARG A 192 -24.42 -34.37 14.90
CA ARG A 192 -23.05 -34.88 15.17
C ARG A 192 -22.03 -33.83 15.66
N SER A 193 -22.27 -32.53 15.48
CA SER A 193 -21.45 -31.45 16.06
C SER A 193 -21.53 -31.36 17.59
N ALA A 194 -22.61 -31.83 18.22
CA ALA A 194 -22.69 -31.89 19.68
C ALA A 194 -21.63 -32.83 20.27
N TYR A 195 -21.29 -33.91 19.56
CA TYR A 195 -20.36 -34.94 20.02
C TYR A 195 -18.91 -34.44 20.13
N TYR A 196 -18.51 -33.46 19.31
CA TYR A 196 -17.18 -32.86 19.38
C TYR A 196 -17.07 -31.82 20.50
N TYR A 197 -18.14 -31.07 20.79
CA TYR A 197 -18.17 -30.11 21.89
C TYR A 197 -18.13 -30.78 23.26
N THR A 198 -18.86 -31.89 23.45
CA THR A 198 -18.83 -32.63 24.74
C THR A 198 -17.48 -33.30 24.98
N LYS A 199 -16.75 -33.67 23.91
CA LYS A 199 -15.44 -34.30 24.04
C LYS A 199 -14.37 -33.30 24.46
N THR A 200 -14.43 -32.06 23.98
CA THR A 200 -13.50 -30.99 24.41
C THR A 200 -13.77 -30.51 25.83
N SER A 201 -15.04 -30.36 26.25
CA SER A 201 -15.36 -29.97 27.64
C SER A 201 -14.95 -31.02 28.66
N ASN A 202 -15.10 -32.31 28.33
CA ASN A 202 -14.68 -33.39 29.22
C ASN A 202 -13.15 -33.53 29.33
N ILE A 203 -12.39 -33.08 28.32
CA ILE A 203 -10.91 -33.07 28.38
C ILE A 203 -10.43 -31.95 29.33
N ASP A 204 -11.09 -30.80 29.32
CA ASP A 204 -10.76 -29.69 30.22
C ASP A 204 -11.11 -30.01 31.69
N ASP A 205 -12.21 -30.74 31.93
CA ASP A 205 -12.58 -31.20 33.27
C ASP A 205 -11.63 -32.29 33.81
N ASP A 206 -11.16 -33.23 32.98
CA ASP A 206 -10.16 -34.25 33.36
C ASP A 206 -8.78 -33.64 33.64
N MET A 207 -8.39 -32.58 32.94
CA MET A 207 -7.15 -31.84 33.23
C MET A 207 -7.24 -31.02 34.51
N SER A 208 -8.42 -30.53 34.90
CA SER A 208 -8.62 -29.84 36.18
C SER A 208 -8.63 -30.78 37.39
N ASN A 209 -9.09 -32.02 37.21
CA ASN A 209 -9.21 -33.03 38.27
C ASN A 209 -7.96 -33.91 38.48
N SER A 210 -6.96 -33.85 37.58
CA SER A 210 -5.77 -34.71 37.66
C SER A 210 -4.64 -34.21 38.55
N GLY A 211 -4.77 -33.04 39.21
CA GLY A 211 -3.92 -32.66 40.35
C GLY A 211 -2.41 -32.68 40.09
N ILE A 212 -1.94 -32.49 38.86
CA ILE A 212 -0.50 -32.47 38.55
C ILE A 212 0.05 -31.09 38.91
N ASN A 213 0.56 -31.01 40.13
CA ASN A 213 1.27 -29.86 40.68
C ASN A 213 2.64 -29.72 39.99
N LEU A 214 2.70 -28.98 38.88
CA LEU A 214 3.96 -28.55 38.25
C LEU A 214 4.47 -27.28 38.94
N ALA A 215 4.93 -27.46 40.18
CA ALA A 215 5.67 -26.46 40.94
C ALA A 215 6.84 -27.13 41.65
N ALA A 216 7.85 -27.55 40.87
CA ALA A 216 9.24 -27.76 41.31
C ALA A 216 10.14 -28.12 40.11
N ALA A 217 10.83 -27.13 39.54
CA ALA A 217 12.18 -27.21 38.97
C ALA A 217 12.59 -25.84 38.43
#